data_AF-A0A8H3HQL3-F1
#
_entry.id   AF-A0A8H3HQL3-F1
#
_cell.length_a   1.000
_cell.length_b   1.000
_cell.length_c   1.000
_cell.angle_alpha   90.00
_cell.angle_beta   90.00
_cell.angle_gamma   90.00
#
_symmetry.space_group_name_H-M   'P 1'
#
loop_
_entity.id
_entity.type
_entity.pdbx_description
1 polymer ?
#
loop_
_entity_poly.entity_id
_entity_poly.type
_entity_poly.pdbx_seq_one_letter_code
_entity_poly.pdbx_strand_id
1 'polypeptide(L)'
;SHQASLPWGASIEECRPLLERIHLDKIARGLSPARPFADWLEFEFVKWMVERDISQGSREKLLRLPLIVSRGGLSFTSNYTLNKLLDDLPTAGPKWNVKAVTITGDKIGPDNKPVIEKVELWFRDILGVIQELLENHTYGKDLVFAPREEFNDPEKTERKYDEMWTGDWWMRLQVSIYTFSNRS
;
A
#
# COMPACT_ATOMS: atom_id res chain seq x y z
N SER A 1 -27.24 26.47 -21.13
CA SER A 1 -27.46 25.16 -20.50
C SER A 1 -26.39 24.99 -19.43
N HIS A 2 -26.77 25.01 -18.16
CA HIS A 2 -25.85 24.84 -17.04
C HIS A 2 -25.35 23.39 -16.99
N GLN A 3 -24.10 23.17 -17.37
CA GLN A 3 -23.38 21.95 -17.00
C GLN A 3 -23.08 22.07 -15.51
N ALA A 4 -23.75 21.28 -14.68
CA ALA A 4 -23.41 21.15 -13.28
C ALA A 4 -21.95 20.69 -13.21
N SER A 5 -21.08 21.54 -12.65
CA SER A 5 -19.69 21.19 -12.40
C SER A 5 -19.67 19.97 -11.49
N LEU A 6 -19.11 18.87 -11.99
CA LEU A 6 -18.88 17.68 -11.18
C LEU A 6 -18.12 18.10 -9.90
N PRO A 7 -18.48 17.56 -8.72
CA PRO A 7 -17.74 17.86 -7.50
C PRO A 7 -16.27 17.48 -7.69
N TRP A 8 -15.37 18.30 -7.13
CA TRP A 8 -13.94 18.00 -7.17
C TRP A 8 -13.67 16.59 -6.63
N GLY A 9 -12.92 15.78 -7.40
CA GLY A 9 -12.70 14.36 -7.11
C GLY A 9 -13.68 13.39 -7.80
N ALA A 10 -14.69 13.89 -8.53
CA ALA A 10 -15.50 13.04 -9.39
C ALA A 10 -14.65 12.50 -10.55
N SER A 11 -14.74 11.21 -10.83
CA SER A 11 -13.97 10.59 -11.92
C SER A 11 -14.43 11.15 -13.26
N ILE A 12 -13.47 11.53 -14.12
CA ILE A 12 -13.73 12.07 -15.46
C ILE A 12 -14.21 10.95 -16.41
N GLU A 13 -13.84 9.70 -16.11
CA GLU A 13 -14.28 8.45 -16.74
C GLU A 13 -14.52 7.37 -15.66
N GLU A 14 -15.01 6.17 -15.99
CA GLU A 14 -15.03 5.02 -15.06
C GLU A 14 -13.59 4.62 -14.68
N CYS A 15 -13.01 5.30 -13.68
CA CYS A 15 -11.75 4.89 -13.09
C CYS A 15 -12.02 3.68 -12.19
N ARG A 16 -11.89 2.48 -12.75
CA ARG A 16 -11.94 1.23 -11.98
C ARG A 16 -10.57 0.96 -11.37
N PRO A 17 -10.41 0.96 -10.03
CA PRO A 17 -9.17 0.59 -9.37
C PRO A 17 -8.77 -0.85 -9.72
N LEU A 18 -7.47 -1.18 -9.62
CA LEU A 18 -6.97 -2.52 -9.92
C LEU A 18 -7.73 -3.66 -9.20
N LEU A 19 -8.01 -3.49 -7.91
CA LEU A 19 -8.74 -4.49 -7.13
C LEU A 19 -10.17 -4.74 -7.64
N GLU A 20 -10.85 -3.68 -8.09
CA GLU A 20 -12.18 -3.79 -8.69
C GLU A 20 -12.11 -4.53 -10.03
N ARG A 21 -11.09 -4.25 -10.86
CA ARG A 21 -10.85 -4.98 -12.12
C ARG A 21 -10.63 -6.48 -11.87
N ILE A 22 -9.82 -6.81 -10.87
CA ILE A 22 -9.57 -8.20 -10.46
C ILE A 22 -10.87 -8.86 -9.98
N HIS A 23 -11.68 -8.15 -9.19
CA HIS A 23 -12.97 -8.65 -8.72
C HIS A 23 -13.94 -8.94 -9.88
N LEU A 24 -14.05 -8.02 -10.85
CA LEU A 24 -14.89 -8.18 -12.03
C LEU A 24 -14.41 -9.33 -12.93
N ASP A 25 -13.09 -9.49 -13.12
CA ASP A 25 -12.52 -10.64 -13.85
C ASP A 25 -12.84 -11.97 -13.15
N LYS A 26 -12.78 -12.02 -11.81
CA LYS A 26 -13.22 -13.20 -11.04
C LYS A 26 -14.70 -13.51 -11.29
N ILE A 27 -15.57 -12.51 -11.22
CA ILE A 27 -17.01 -12.68 -11.51
C ILE A 27 -17.23 -13.16 -12.94
N ALA A 28 -16.57 -12.55 -13.92
CA ALA A 28 -16.69 -12.92 -15.33
C ALA A 28 -16.25 -14.37 -15.59
N ARG A 29 -15.27 -14.87 -14.84
CA ARG A 29 -14.81 -16.27 -14.88
C ARG A 29 -15.66 -17.23 -14.04
N GLY A 30 -16.72 -16.75 -13.38
CA GLY A 30 -17.56 -17.55 -12.48
C GLY A 30 -16.82 -18.05 -11.24
N LEU A 31 -15.73 -17.40 -10.84
CA LEU A 31 -14.96 -17.76 -9.65
C LEU A 31 -15.61 -17.21 -8.39
N SER A 32 -15.59 -18.00 -7.31
CA SER A 32 -16.03 -17.54 -5.98
C SER A 32 -15.25 -16.29 -5.55
N PRO A 33 -15.89 -15.30 -4.91
CA PRO A 33 -15.21 -14.16 -4.31
C PRO A 33 -14.13 -14.58 -3.29
N ALA A 34 -14.33 -15.70 -2.60
CA ALA A 34 -13.40 -16.24 -1.61
C ALA A 34 -12.16 -16.91 -2.23
N ARG A 35 -12.10 -17.13 -3.55
CA ARG A 35 -10.97 -17.79 -4.21
C ARG A 35 -9.67 -17.02 -3.94
N PRO A 36 -8.57 -17.67 -3.49
CA PRO A 36 -8.29 -19.11 -3.59
C PRO A 36 -8.84 -19.99 -2.45
N PHE A 37 -9.44 -19.42 -1.40
CA PHE A 37 -10.01 -20.18 -0.29
C PHE A 37 -11.20 -21.03 -0.73
N ALA A 38 -11.44 -22.14 -0.01
CA ALA A 38 -12.56 -23.04 -0.24
C ALA A 38 -13.90 -22.31 -0.10
N ASP A 39 -14.02 -21.48 0.93
CA ASP A 39 -15.20 -20.65 1.20
C ASP A 39 -14.84 -19.40 2.02
N TRP A 40 -15.88 -18.65 2.40
CA TRP A 40 -15.73 -17.43 3.19
C TRP A 40 -15.30 -17.70 4.64
N LEU A 41 -15.65 -18.85 5.21
CA LEU A 41 -15.26 -19.21 6.59
C LEU A 41 -13.76 -19.51 6.67
N GLU A 42 -13.24 -20.23 5.67
CA GLU A 42 -11.79 -20.44 5.54
C GLU A 42 -11.05 -19.11 5.36
N PHE A 43 -11.57 -18.21 4.51
CA PHE A 43 -11.00 -16.88 4.35
C PHE A 43 -10.95 -16.11 5.68
N GLU A 44 -12.06 -16.07 6.43
CA GLU A 44 -12.15 -15.34 7.69
C GLU A 44 -11.20 -15.92 8.74
N PHE A 45 -11.08 -17.25 8.80
CA PHE A 45 -10.13 -17.92 9.69
C PHE A 45 -8.68 -17.55 9.35
N VAL A 46 -8.31 -17.57 8.06
CA VAL A 46 -6.97 -17.17 7.62
C VAL A 46 -6.72 -15.68 7.87
N LYS A 47 -7.70 -14.82 7.57
CA LYS A 47 -7.63 -13.38 7.83
C LYS A 47 -7.38 -13.09 9.30
N TRP A 48 -8.10 -13.75 10.20
CA TRP A 48 -7.89 -13.64 11.64
C TRP A 48 -6.46 -14.05 12.05
N MET A 49 -5.91 -15.14 11.50
CA MET A 49 -4.53 -15.56 11.80
C MET A 49 -3.49 -14.52 11.35
N VAL A 50 -3.74 -13.82 10.24
CA VAL A 50 -2.87 -12.78 9.70
C VAL A 50 -2.99 -11.50 10.51
N GLU A 51 -4.21 -11.02 10.76
CA GLU A 51 -4.46 -9.80 11.56
C GLU A 51 -3.98 -9.90 13.01
N ARG A 52 -3.83 -11.12 13.54
CA ARG A 52 -3.32 -11.38 14.89
C ARG A 52 -1.84 -11.74 14.92
N ASP A 53 -1.12 -11.63 13.81
CA ASP A 53 0.31 -11.94 13.70
C ASP A 53 0.68 -13.32 14.29
N ILE A 54 -0.18 -14.32 14.08
CA ILE A 54 0.06 -15.65 14.64
C ILE A 54 1.33 -16.22 14.00
N SER A 55 2.33 -16.54 14.81
CA SER A 55 3.62 -17.04 14.31
C SER A 55 3.46 -18.31 13.47
N GLN A 56 4.35 -18.52 12.50
CA GLN A 56 4.34 -19.73 11.66
C GLN A 56 4.39 -21.02 12.49
N GLY A 57 5.18 -21.04 13.56
CA GLY A 57 5.25 -22.19 14.47
C GLY A 57 3.94 -22.44 15.22
N SER A 58 3.22 -21.37 15.60
CA SER A 58 1.89 -21.49 16.21
C SER A 58 0.84 -21.96 15.21
N ARG A 59 0.87 -21.47 13.96
CA ARG A 59 -0.01 -21.93 12.88
C ARG A 59 0.17 -23.43 12.63
N GLU A 60 1.42 -23.90 12.53
CA GLU A 60 1.71 -25.33 12.32
C GLU A 60 1.15 -26.20 13.46
N LYS A 61 1.29 -25.76 14.72
CA LYS A 61 0.71 -26.48 15.87
C LYS A 61 -0.82 -26.48 15.84
N LEU A 62 -1.43 -25.33 15.53
CA LEU A 62 -2.88 -25.18 15.43
C LEU A 62 -3.47 -26.11 14.36
N LEU A 63 -2.85 -26.15 13.17
CA LEU A 63 -3.31 -26.98 12.05
C LEU A 63 -3.16 -28.48 12.31
N ARG A 64 -2.25 -28.88 13.21
CA ARG A 64 -2.08 -30.28 13.64
C ARG A 64 -3.02 -30.70 14.78
N LEU A 65 -3.78 -29.79 15.38
CA LEU A 65 -4.73 -30.17 16.42
C LEU A 65 -5.77 -31.14 15.84
N PRO A 66 -6.03 -32.29 16.48
CA PRO A 66 -6.99 -33.28 15.97
C PRO A 66 -8.37 -32.69 15.69
N LEU A 67 -8.80 -31.69 16.49
CA LEU A 67 -10.05 -30.97 16.27
C LEU A 67 -10.07 -30.25 14.92
N ILE A 68 -9.00 -29.55 14.56
CA ILE A 68 -8.88 -28.80 13.31
C ILE A 68 -8.74 -29.77 12.13
N VAL A 69 -7.90 -30.80 12.27
CA VAL A 69 -7.71 -31.81 11.22
C VAL A 69 -9.02 -32.56 10.91
N SER A 70 -9.80 -32.91 11.94
CA SER A 70 -11.02 -33.71 11.75
C SER A 70 -12.27 -32.90 11.40
N ARG A 71 -12.37 -31.65 11.85
CA ARG A 71 -13.60 -30.84 11.70
C ARG A 71 -13.40 -29.51 10.98
N GLY A 72 -12.16 -29.07 10.76
CA GLY A 72 -11.86 -27.74 10.24
C GLY A 72 -12.19 -27.56 8.77
N GLY A 73 -12.24 -28.64 7.98
CA GLY A 73 -12.60 -28.58 6.56
C GLY A 73 -11.68 -27.70 5.71
N LEU A 74 -10.45 -27.44 6.18
CA LEU A 74 -9.51 -26.54 5.52
C LEU A 74 -8.94 -27.16 4.24
N SER A 75 -8.77 -26.34 3.22
CA SER A 75 -8.09 -26.66 1.95
C SER A 75 -6.59 -26.84 2.10
N PHE A 76 -6.03 -26.49 3.26
CA PHE A 76 -4.62 -26.61 3.62
C PHE A 76 -4.44 -27.36 4.94
N THR A 77 -3.33 -28.09 5.07
CA THR A 77 -3.05 -28.97 6.22
C THR A 77 -1.78 -28.59 6.98
N SER A 78 -1.03 -27.63 6.47
CA SER A 78 0.25 -27.20 7.02
C SER A 78 0.49 -25.71 6.77
N ASN A 79 1.41 -25.12 7.52
CA ASN A 79 1.81 -23.73 7.28
C ASN A 79 2.42 -23.53 5.87
N TYR A 80 3.08 -24.56 5.33
CA TYR A 80 3.59 -24.55 3.95
C TYR A 80 2.45 -24.47 2.92
N THR A 81 1.44 -25.34 3.04
CA THR A 81 0.29 -25.34 2.11
C THR A 81 -0.57 -24.09 2.25
N LEU A 82 -0.69 -23.54 3.46
CA LEU A 82 -1.29 -22.23 3.70
C LEU A 82 -0.53 -21.11 2.99
N ASN A 83 0.80 -21.04 3.14
CA ASN A 83 1.59 -19.99 2.47
C ASN A 83 1.49 -20.10 0.95
N LYS A 84 1.50 -21.32 0.39
CA LYS A 84 1.28 -21.54 -1.04
C LYS A 84 -0.11 -21.05 -1.50
N LEU A 85 -1.14 -21.26 -0.67
CA LEU A 85 -2.48 -20.72 -0.93
C LEU A 85 -2.51 -19.19 -0.89
N LEU A 86 -1.75 -18.58 0.04
CA LEU A 86 -1.62 -17.12 0.12
C LEU A 86 -0.86 -16.54 -1.07
N ASP A 87 0.12 -17.26 -1.62
CA ASP A 87 0.86 -16.85 -2.82
C ASP A 87 -0.05 -16.78 -4.07
N ASP A 88 -1.15 -17.53 -4.10
CA ASP A 88 -2.17 -17.49 -5.17
C ASP A 88 -3.11 -16.28 -5.07
N LEU A 89 -3.04 -15.49 -3.98
CA LEU A 89 -3.80 -14.26 -3.89
C LEU A 89 -3.33 -13.28 -4.97
N PRO A 90 -4.26 -12.57 -5.62
CA PRO A 90 -3.89 -11.58 -6.61
C PRO A 90 -3.03 -10.50 -5.92
N THR A 91 -1.79 -10.35 -6.37
CA THR A 91 -0.93 -9.26 -5.92
C THR A 91 -1.50 -7.97 -6.52
N ALA A 92 -2.13 -7.15 -5.67
CA ALA A 92 -2.45 -5.78 -6.02
C ALA A 92 -1.26 -4.87 -5.64
N GLY A 93 -0.97 -3.93 -6.52
CA GLY A 93 0.05 -2.91 -6.28
C GLY A 93 1.49 -3.31 -6.62
N PRO A 94 2.44 -2.40 -6.39
CA PRO A 94 3.85 -2.61 -6.67
C PRO A 94 4.47 -3.65 -5.74
N LYS A 95 5.24 -4.56 -6.33
CA LYS A 95 5.95 -5.61 -5.60
C LYS A 95 7.02 -5.03 -4.69
N TRP A 96 7.19 -5.67 -3.53
CA TRP A 96 8.38 -5.48 -2.71
C TRP A 96 9.61 -6.02 -3.43
N ASN A 97 10.68 -5.23 -3.40
CA ASN A 97 12.01 -5.60 -3.87
C ASN A 97 12.96 -5.56 -2.69
N VAL A 98 13.95 -6.43 -2.70
CA VAL A 98 15.00 -6.51 -1.68
C VAL A 98 16.35 -6.29 -2.34
N LYS A 99 17.13 -5.37 -1.79
CA LYS A 99 18.51 -5.14 -2.21
C LYS A 99 19.43 -5.22 -1.00
N ALA A 100 20.41 -6.10 -1.06
CA ALA A 100 21.49 -6.10 -0.09
C ALA A 100 22.37 -4.85 -0.32
N VAL A 101 22.52 -4.02 0.70
CA VAL A 101 23.34 -2.81 0.68
C VAL A 101 24.40 -2.94 1.76
N THR A 102 25.63 -2.60 1.40
CA THR A 102 26.74 -2.51 2.34
C THR A 102 26.85 -1.07 2.81
N ILE A 103 26.70 -0.84 4.10
CA ILE A 103 26.83 0.48 4.73
C ILE A 103 28.16 0.51 5.48
N THR A 104 28.95 1.54 5.19
CA THR A 104 30.14 1.86 5.98
C THR A 104 29.72 2.76 7.13
N GLY A 105 29.79 2.25 8.35
CA GLY A 105 29.50 2.99 9.57
C GLY A 105 30.62 3.99 9.92
N ASP A 106 30.30 4.89 10.84
CA ASP A 106 31.20 5.88 11.42
C ASP A 106 32.10 5.29 12.54
N LYS A 107 31.72 4.15 13.10
CA LYS A 107 32.49 3.46 14.15
C LYS A 107 33.72 2.76 13.56
N ILE A 108 34.84 2.87 14.24
CA ILE A 108 36.07 2.13 13.93
C ILE A 108 36.11 0.84 14.74
N GLY A 109 36.32 -0.29 14.06
CA GLY A 109 36.44 -1.61 14.66
C GLY A 109 37.81 -1.87 15.27
N PRO A 110 37.99 -3.03 15.93
CA PRO A 110 39.24 -3.40 16.60
C PRO A 110 40.47 -3.49 15.68
N ASP A 111 40.27 -3.62 14.37
CA ASP A 111 41.30 -3.68 13.34
C ASP A 111 41.66 -2.29 12.76
N ASN A 112 41.20 -1.22 13.41
CA ASN A 112 41.37 0.18 13.00
C ASN A 112 40.75 0.50 11.63
N LYS A 113 39.71 -0.25 11.21
CA LYS A 113 38.93 0.02 9.99
C LYS A 113 37.49 0.39 10.31
N PRO A 114 36.79 1.13 9.44
CA PRO A 114 35.37 1.39 9.60
C PRO A 114 34.58 0.08 9.68
N VAL A 115 33.61 0.02 10.60
CA VAL A 115 32.68 -1.10 10.70
C VAL A 115 31.82 -1.11 9.45
N ILE A 116 31.76 -2.26 8.79
CA ILE A 116 30.95 -2.46 7.59
C ILE A 116 29.79 -3.38 7.95
N GLU A 117 28.58 -2.92 7.70
CA GLU A 117 27.36 -3.70 7.92
C GLU A 117 26.67 -4.00 6.58
N LYS A 118 26.19 -5.23 6.43
CA LYS A 118 25.32 -5.60 5.32
C LYS A 118 23.88 -5.57 5.80
N VAL A 119 23.08 -4.71 5.20
CA VAL A 119 21.65 -4.58 5.50
C VAL A 119 20.80 -4.92 4.28
N GLU A 120 19.59 -5.37 4.51
CA GLU A 120 18.60 -5.58 3.46
C GLU A 120 17.70 -4.35 3.35
N LEU A 121 17.75 -3.68 2.19
CA LEU A 121 16.84 -2.59 1.88
C LEU A 121 15.60 -3.16 1.17
N TRP A 122 14.44 -3.02 1.82
CA TRP A 122 13.14 -3.36 1.26
C TRP A 122 12.51 -2.10 0.66
N PHE A 123 12.16 -2.13 -0.63
CA PHE A 123 11.60 -0.97 -1.33
C PHE A 123 10.58 -1.37 -2.40
N ARG A 124 9.77 -0.42 -2.86
CA ARG A 124 8.80 -0.59 -3.94
C ARG A 124 9.08 0.41 -5.06
N ASP A 125 8.57 0.13 -6.25
CA ASP A 125 8.54 1.13 -7.33
C ASP A 125 7.64 2.30 -6.92
N ILE A 126 8.24 3.47 -6.72
CA ILE A 126 7.55 4.66 -6.23
C ILE A 126 6.45 5.12 -7.19
N LEU A 127 6.66 5.00 -8.52
CA LEU A 127 5.68 5.42 -9.50
C LEU A 127 4.46 4.51 -9.47
N GLY A 128 4.67 3.19 -9.41
CA GLY A 128 3.59 2.25 -9.20
C GLY A 128 2.83 2.48 -7.89
N VAL A 129 3.51 2.90 -6.80
CA VAL A 129 2.85 3.15 -5.50
C VAL A 129 1.95 4.37 -5.62
N ILE A 130 2.45 5.45 -6.23
CA ILE A 130 1.68 6.67 -6.49
C ILE A 130 0.47 6.34 -7.36
N GLN A 131 0.66 5.55 -8.43
CA GLN A 131 -0.44 5.15 -9.31
C GLN A 131 -1.51 4.35 -8.54
N GLU A 132 -1.12 3.35 -7.76
CA GLU A 132 -2.06 2.55 -6.95
C GLU A 132 -2.86 3.42 -5.96
N LEU A 133 -2.18 4.36 -5.29
CA LEU A 133 -2.83 5.29 -4.35
C LEU A 133 -3.82 6.20 -5.06
N LEU A 134 -3.44 6.76 -6.22
CA LEU A 134 -4.29 7.68 -6.98
C LEU A 134 -5.46 6.97 -7.68
N GLU A 135 -5.31 5.70 -8.06
CA GLU A 135 -6.39 4.89 -8.62
C GLU A 135 -7.49 4.58 -7.61
N ASN A 136 -7.17 4.57 -6.31
CA ASN A 136 -8.16 4.28 -5.29
C ASN A 136 -8.94 5.55 -4.89
N HIS A 137 -10.15 5.67 -5.44
CA HIS A 137 -11.05 6.81 -5.21
C HIS A 137 -11.39 7.06 -3.74
N THR A 138 -11.21 6.08 -2.84
CA THR A 138 -11.44 6.31 -1.40
C THR A 138 -10.54 7.40 -0.83
N TYR A 139 -9.36 7.60 -1.41
CA TYR A 139 -8.42 8.65 -1.01
C TYR A 139 -8.68 9.98 -1.71
N GLY A 140 -9.58 10.04 -2.70
CA GLY A 140 -9.78 11.22 -3.54
C GLY A 140 -10.18 12.48 -2.76
N LYS A 141 -10.85 12.32 -1.61
CA LYS A 141 -11.23 13.44 -0.73
C LYS A 141 -10.05 14.01 0.07
N ASP A 142 -9.01 13.22 0.26
CA ASP A 142 -7.82 13.57 1.04
C ASP A 142 -6.68 14.09 0.15
N LEU A 143 -6.83 14.01 -1.18
CA LEU A 143 -5.82 14.50 -2.13
C LEU A 143 -5.88 16.02 -2.26
N VAL A 144 -4.73 16.66 -2.00
CA VAL A 144 -4.53 18.10 -2.21
C VAL A 144 -3.68 18.32 -3.45
N PHE A 145 -4.18 19.10 -4.41
CA PHE A 145 -3.52 19.33 -5.70
C PHE A 145 -2.92 20.73 -5.85
N ALA A 146 -3.15 21.61 -4.88
CA ALA A 146 -2.63 22.97 -4.88
C ALA A 146 -2.04 23.30 -3.51
N PRO A 147 -0.89 23.99 -3.48
CA PRO A 147 -0.34 24.45 -2.22
C PRO A 147 -1.27 25.50 -1.58
N ARG A 148 -1.24 25.58 -0.24
CA ARG A 148 -2.07 26.50 0.54
C ARG A 148 -1.28 27.16 1.64
N GLU A 149 -1.60 28.43 1.86
CA GLU A 149 -1.12 29.14 3.03
C GLU A 149 -2.09 29.03 4.23
N GLU A 150 -1.68 28.31 5.28
CA GLU A 150 -2.33 28.29 6.59
C GLU A 150 -1.58 29.13 7.64
N PHE A 151 -2.34 29.83 8.48
CA PHE A 151 -1.81 30.68 9.56
C PHE A 151 -2.60 30.42 10.83
N ASN A 152 -1.95 30.54 11.99
CA ASN A 152 -2.63 30.36 13.29
C ASN A 152 -3.44 31.60 13.68
N ASP A 153 -3.19 32.73 13.04
CA ASP A 153 -3.81 34.01 13.34
C ASP A 153 -4.44 34.66 12.09
N PRO A 154 -5.51 35.48 12.26
CA PRO A 154 -6.12 36.23 11.17
C PRO A 154 -5.19 37.26 10.52
N GLU A 155 -4.17 37.74 11.25
CA GLU A 155 -3.20 38.73 10.77
C GLU A 155 -2.09 38.12 9.91
N LYS A 156 -2.06 36.78 9.77
CA LYS A 156 -1.09 36.00 9.00
C LYS A 156 0.37 36.21 9.42
N THR A 157 0.59 36.43 10.71
CA THR A 157 1.92 36.67 11.29
C THR A 157 2.62 35.38 11.68
N GLU A 158 1.87 34.33 12.04
CA GLU A 158 2.40 33.02 12.43
C GLU A 158 2.00 31.95 11.41
N ARG A 159 3.00 31.51 10.64
CA ARG A 159 2.85 30.50 9.61
C ARG A 159 2.63 29.11 10.23
N LYS A 160 1.58 28.41 9.78
CA LYS A 160 1.34 27.00 10.12
C LYS A 160 1.85 26.10 9.02
N TYR A 161 2.72 25.15 9.38
CA TYR A 161 3.17 24.05 8.53
C TYR A 161 2.69 22.74 9.13
N ASP A 162 2.00 21.93 8.34
CA ASP A 162 1.39 20.68 8.76
C ASP A 162 1.78 19.58 7.76
N GLU A 163 1.39 19.81 6.51
CA GLU A 163 1.52 18.86 5.42
C GLU A 163 2.29 19.47 4.24
N MET A 164 2.68 18.62 3.29
CA MET A 164 3.53 19.03 2.16
C MET A 164 2.96 20.24 1.39
N TRP A 165 1.64 20.34 1.24
CA TRP A 165 0.95 21.44 0.52
C TRP A 165 0.95 22.76 1.30
N THR A 166 1.27 22.76 2.59
CA THR A 166 1.45 23.99 3.38
C THR A 166 2.88 24.53 3.34
N GLY A 167 3.82 23.73 2.83
CA GLY A 167 5.24 24.11 2.75
C GLY A 167 5.54 25.08 1.61
N ASP A 168 6.46 26.01 1.86
CA ASP A 168 6.93 26.98 0.86
C ASP A 168 7.52 26.31 -0.39
N TRP A 169 8.05 25.09 -0.24
CA TRP A 169 8.65 24.36 -1.35
C TRP A 169 7.64 24.08 -2.47
N TRP A 170 6.42 23.64 -2.14
CA TRP A 170 5.41 23.34 -3.15
C TRP A 170 4.88 24.63 -3.80
N MET A 171 4.74 25.72 -3.02
CA MET A 171 4.46 27.06 -3.57
C MET A 171 5.48 27.47 -4.62
N ARG A 172 6.78 27.36 -4.31
CA ARG A 172 7.86 27.69 -5.25
C ARG A 172 7.84 26.82 -6.51
N LEU A 173 7.50 25.54 -6.37
CA LEU A 173 7.45 24.58 -7.47
C LEU A 173 6.30 24.87 -8.45
N GLN A 174 5.13 25.29 -7.95
CA GLN A 174 4.01 25.72 -8.80
C GLN A 174 4.35 26.96 -9.63
N VAL A 175 5.03 27.95 -9.03
CA VAL A 175 5.47 29.16 -9.73
C VAL A 175 6.47 28.84 -10.84
N SER A 176 7.38 27.88 -10.63
CA SER A 176 8.36 27.50 -11.66
C SER A 176 7.71 26.79 -12.85
N ILE A 177 6.74 25.90 -12.62
CA ILE A 177 5.99 25.21 -13.70
C ILE A 177 5.18 26.21 -14.52
N TYR A 178 4.51 27.16 -13.87
CA TYR A 178 3.71 28.18 -14.54
C TYR A 178 4.57 29.11 -15.41
N THR A 179 5.75 29.51 -14.91
CA THR A 179 6.69 30.36 -15.65
C THR A 179 7.37 29.65 -16.82
N PHE A 180 7.53 28.32 -16.75
CA PHE A 180 8.05 27.51 -17.85
C PHE A 180 7.01 27.39 -18.98
N SER A 181 5.74 27.12 -18.65
CA SER A 181 4.67 26.95 -19.64
C SER A 181 4.28 28.22 -20.38
N ASN A 182 4.54 29.41 -19.81
CA ASN A 182 4.30 30.71 -20.46
C ASN A 182 5.50 31.24 -21.27
N ARG A 183 6.60 30.48 -21.37
CA ARG A 183 7.81 30.86 -22.15
C ARG A 183 8.04 30.00 -23.40
N SER A 184 7.20 29.01 -23.65
CA SER A 184 7.18 28.13 -24.83
C SER A 184 5.99 28.47 -25.71
#